data_AF-A0A3T1AX36-F1
#
_entry.id   AF-A0A3T1AX36-F1
#
_cell.length_a   1.000
_cell.length_b   1.000
_cell.length_c   1.000
_cell.angle_alpha   90.00
_cell.angle_beta   90.00
_cell.angle_gamma   90.00
#
_symmetry.space_group_name_H-M   'P 1'
#
loop_
_entity.id
_entity.type
_entity.pdbx_description
1 polymer ?
#
loop_
_entity_poly.entity_id
_entity_poly.type
_entity_poly.pdbx_seq_one_letter_code
_entity_poly.pdbx_strand_id
1 'polypeptide(L)'
;MELHPDDRDDLLNGGSTVEMWRRSEHAAAVAAELMRLHGGTVPMSELLWLGAESFLPRQWKAGRASEPAEAAAEVYDRWRRIEQRRLKRRQENS
;
A
#
# COMPACT_ATOMS: atom_id res chain seq x y z
N MET A 1 -21.48 6.55 4.03
CA MET A 1 -20.04 6.25 4.17
C MET A 1 -19.42 7.56 4.63
N GLU A 2 -19.03 7.69 5.91
CA GLU A 2 -18.37 8.91 6.39
C GLU A 2 -16.93 8.91 5.85
N LEU A 3 -16.60 9.94 5.09
CA LEU A 3 -15.23 10.21 4.65
C LEU A 3 -14.41 10.64 5.86
N HIS A 4 -13.22 10.07 6.02
CA HIS A 4 -12.29 10.50 7.06
C HIS A 4 -11.98 12.00 6.85
N PRO A 5 -11.88 12.82 7.92
CA PRO A 5 -11.69 14.26 7.79
C PRO A 5 -10.46 14.63 6.93
N ASP A 6 -9.38 13.87 7.01
CA ASP A 6 -8.19 14.06 6.16
C ASP A 6 -8.46 13.85 4.66
N ASP A 7 -9.37 12.93 4.30
CA ASP A 7 -9.73 12.66 2.90
C ASP A 7 -10.59 13.81 2.34
N ARG A 8 -11.36 14.49 3.21
CA ARG A 8 -12.15 15.67 2.85
C ARG A 8 -11.26 16.88 2.58
N ASP A 9 -10.24 17.09 3.38
CA ASP A 9 -9.29 18.20 3.18
C ASP A 9 -8.40 18.01 1.94
N ASP A 10 -7.97 16.77 1.66
CA ASP A 10 -7.22 16.43 0.45
C ASP A 10 -8.07 16.67 -0.83
N LEU A 11 -9.38 16.39 -0.77
CA LEU A 11 -10.33 16.66 -1.87
C LEU A 11 -10.57 18.16 -2.09
N LEU A 12 -10.49 18.99 -1.05
CA LEU A 12 -10.80 20.42 -1.10
C LEU A 12 -9.57 21.30 -1.40
N ASN A 13 -8.38 20.89 -0.96
CA ASN A 13 -7.17 21.73 -0.99
C ASN A 13 -6.13 21.28 -2.04
N GLY A 14 -6.42 20.27 -2.86
CA GLY A 14 -5.64 19.94 -4.06
C GLY A 14 -4.29 19.24 -3.82
N GLY A 15 -3.97 18.84 -2.59
CA GLY A 15 -2.77 18.07 -2.26
C GLY A 15 -3.13 16.67 -1.78
N SER A 16 -3.32 15.71 -2.69
CA SER A 16 -3.59 14.31 -2.30
C SER A 16 -2.42 13.77 -1.47
N THR A 17 -2.69 13.31 -0.25
CA THR A 17 -1.68 12.67 0.62
C THR A 17 -1.03 11.48 -0.06
N VAL A 18 -1.78 10.76 -0.90
CA VAL A 18 -1.27 9.67 -1.73
C VAL A 18 -0.24 10.17 -2.73
N GLU A 19 -0.51 11.30 -3.41
CA GLU A 19 0.42 11.89 -4.39
C GLU A 19 1.69 12.43 -3.73
N MET A 20 1.56 13.03 -2.54
CA MET A 20 2.72 13.47 -1.76
C MET A 20 3.56 12.28 -1.32
N TRP A 21 2.93 11.22 -0.81
CA TRP A 21 3.62 9.99 -0.44
C TRP A 21 4.29 9.33 -1.66
N ARG A 22 3.60 9.21 -2.80
CA ARG A 22 4.16 8.63 -4.05
C ARG A 22 5.46 9.29 -4.49
N ARG A 23 5.63 10.60 -4.24
CA ARG A 23 6.83 11.37 -4.59
C ARG A 23 7.90 11.37 -3.49
N SER A 24 7.62 10.78 -2.34
CA SER A 24 8.54 10.72 -1.21
C SER A 24 9.60 9.64 -1.38
N GLU A 25 10.76 9.84 -0.76
CA GLU A 25 11.81 8.82 -0.66
C GLU A 25 11.32 7.57 0.06
N HIS A 26 10.39 7.74 1.01
CA HIS A 26 9.80 6.64 1.75
C HIS A 26 9.01 5.70 0.82
N ALA A 27 8.21 6.22 -0.12
CA ALA A 27 7.52 5.38 -1.11
C ALA A 27 8.48 4.66 -2.05
N ALA A 28 9.56 5.31 -2.48
CA ALA A 28 10.59 4.67 -3.31
C ALA A 28 11.28 3.52 -2.58
N ALA A 29 11.62 3.71 -1.29
CA ALA A 29 12.21 2.67 -0.45
C ALA A 29 11.25 1.50 -0.20
N VAL A 30 9.98 1.78 0.10
CA VAL A 30 8.95 0.75 0.24
C VAL A 30 8.77 -0.04 -1.05
N ALA A 31 8.77 0.63 -2.21
CA ALA A 31 8.67 -0.03 -3.50
C ALA A 31 9.83 -1.01 -3.74
N ALA A 32 11.07 -0.60 -3.42
CA ALA A 32 12.24 -1.47 -3.53
C ALA A 32 12.14 -2.71 -2.62
N GLU A 33 11.70 -2.53 -1.37
CA GLU A 33 11.49 -3.64 -0.43
C GLU A 33 10.35 -4.56 -0.86
N LEU A 34 9.25 -4.01 -1.37
CA LEU A 34 8.15 -4.80 -1.95
C LEU A 34 8.60 -5.59 -3.17
N MET A 35 9.43 -5.02 -4.05
CA MET A 35 10.02 -5.76 -5.16
C MET A 35 10.87 -6.91 -4.64
N ARG A 36 11.71 -6.69 -3.64
CA ARG A 36 12.54 -7.73 -3.02
C ARG A 36 11.69 -8.86 -2.42
N LEU A 37 10.65 -8.53 -1.66
CA LEU A 37 9.74 -9.49 -1.03
C LEU A 37 8.92 -10.29 -2.06
N HIS A 38 8.54 -9.66 -3.17
CA HIS A 38 7.78 -10.29 -4.24
C HIS A 38 8.62 -11.19 -5.15
N GLY A 39 9.95 -11.20 -5.00
CA GLY A 39 10.87 -12.04 -5.80
C GLY A 39 11.67 -11.29 -6.86
N GLY A 40 11.78 -9.97 -6.75
CA GLY A 40 12.68 -9.13 -7.56
C GLY A 40 12.20 -8.83 -8.98
N THR A 41 11.00 -9.29 -9.38
CA THR A 41 10.48 -9.11 -10.74
C THR A 41 9.49 -7.95 -10.82
N VAL A 42 9.74 -7.02 -11.74
CA VAL A 42 8.79 -6.00 -12.20
C VAL A 42 7.95 -6.61 -13.34
N PRO A 43 6.61 -6.47 -13.35
CA PRO A 43 5.81 -5.52 -12.58
C PRO A 43 5.27 -6.06 -11.25
N MET A 44 5.33 -5.21 -10.22
CA MET A 44 4.61 -5.42 -8.97
C MET A 44 3.11 -5.52 -9.26
N SER A 45 2.39 -6.46 -8.64
CA SER A 45 0.95 -6.57 -8.89
C SER A 45 0.24 -5.25 -8.54
N GLU A 46 -0.67 -4.78 -9.41
CA GLU A 46 -1.43 -3.54 -9.19
C GLU A 46 -2.14 -3.54 -7.83
N LEU A 47 -2.59 -4.71 -7.39
CA LEU A 47 -3.25 -4.91 -6.10
C LEU A 47 -2.32 -4.74 -4.91
N LEU A 48 -1.05 -5.14 -5.04
CA LEU A 48 -0.04 -4.96 -4.00
C LEU A 48 0.27 -3.47 -3.83
N TRP A 49 0.46 -2.76 -4.95
CA TRP A 49 0.73 -1.32 -4.93
C TRP A 49 -0.47 -0.51 -4.46
N LEU A 50 -1.68 -0.83 -4.91
CA LEU A 50 -2.94 -0.26 -4.40
C LEU A 50 -3.08 -0.50 -2.88
N GLY A 51 -2.64 -1.66 -2.40
CA GLY A 51 -2.57 -1.98 -0.98
C GLY A 51 -1.69 -1.01 -0.21
N ALA A 52 -0.49 -0.72 -0.73
CA ALA A 52 0.44 0.25 -0.16
C ALA A 52 -0.19 1.66 -0.10
N GLU A 53 -0.78 2.11 -1.21
CA GLU A 53 -1.40 3.43 -1.33
C GLU A 53 -2.63 3.62 -0.43
N SER A 54 -3.35 2.54 -0.12
CA SER A 54 -4.50 2.60 0.78
C SER A 54 -4.11 2.76 2.26
N PHE A 55 -2.88 2.41 2.61
CA PHE A 55 -2.44 2.21 4.00
C PHE A 55 -1.36 3.20 4.44
N LEU A 56 -0.26 3.28 3.69
CA LEU A 56 0.96 3.97 4.10
C LEU A 56 0.89 5.52 4.06
N PRO A 57 0.21 6.17 3.09
CA PRO A 57 0.22 7.62 2.99
C PRO A 57 -0.24 8.35 4.26
N ARG A 58 -1.25 7.81 4.96
CA ARG A 58 -1.78 8.42 6.19
C ARG A 58 -0.80 8.30 7.35
N GLN A 59 -0.18 7.14 7.53
CA GLN A 59 0.82 6.94 8.58
C GLN A 59 2.06 7.80 8.34
N TRP A 60 2.49 7.89 7.08
CA TRP A 60 3.61 8.74 6.67
C TRP A 60 3.35 10.23 6.92
N LYS A 61 2.19 10.76 6.49
CA LYS A 61 1.82 12.17 6.74
C LYS A 61 1.75 12.49 8.25
N ALA A 62 1.33 11.52 9.06
CA ALA A 62 1.28 11.66 10.51
C ALA A 62 2.65 11.52 11.22
N GLY A 63 3.75 11.30 10.48
CA GLY A 63 5.07 11.07 11.07
C GLY A 63 5.18 9.75 11.86
N ARG A 64 4.27 8.81 11.58
CA ARG A 64 4.14 7.50 12.26
C ARG A 64 4.36 6.32 11.33
N ALA A 65 4.90 6.55 10.13
CA ALA A 65 5.25 5.46 9.24
C ALA A 65 6.41 4.66 9.85
N SER A 66 6.26 3.34 9.84
CA SER A 66 7.34 2.41 10.14
C SER A 66 8.47 2.55 9.13
N GLU A 67 9.62 1.96 9.44
CA GLU A 67 10.74 1.85 8.51
C GLU A 67 10.28 1.17 7.19
N PRO A 68 10.83 1.55 6.02
CA PRO A 68 10.37 1.05 4.73
C PRO A 68 10.27 -0.47 4.62
N ALA A 69 11.21 -1.20 5.22
CA ALA A 69 11.21 -2.67 5.23
C ALA A 69 10.04 -3.26 6.03
N GLU A 70 9.71 -2.67 7.18
CA GLU A 70 8.59 -3.09 8.01
C GLU A 70 7.25 -2.75 7.36
N ALA A 71 7.14 -1.53 6.82
CA ALA A 71 5.98 -1.08 6.06
C ALA A 71 5.71 -1.98 4.84
N ALA A 72 6.76 -2.34 4.09
CA ALA A 72 6.66 -3.27 2.97
C ALA A 72 6.23 -4.67 3.40
N ALA A 73 6.78 -5.19 4.51
CA ALA A 73 6.39 -6.49 5.04
C ALA A 73 4.90 -6.53 5.44
N GLU A 74 4.39 -5.50 6.10
CA GLU A 74 2.98 -5.43 6.49
C GLU A 74 2.05 -5.39 5.28
N VAL A 75 2.39 -4.57 4.27
CA VAL A 75 1.65 -4.49 3.01
C VAL A 75 1.66 -5.84 2.30
N TYR A 76 2.83 -6.49 2.21
CA TYR A 76 3.00 -7.77 1.54
C TYR A 76 2.20 -8.89 2.22
N ASP A 77 2.22 -8.94 3.55
CA ASP A 77 1.44 -9.92 4.33
C ASP A 77 -0.07 -9.74 4.12
N ARG A 78 -0.55 -8.49 4.12
CA ARG A 78 -1.95 -8.19 3.85
C ARG A 78 -2.36 -8.65 2.45
N TRP A 79 -1.55 -8.33 1.44
CA TRP A 79 -1.76 -8.77 0.06
C TRP A 79 -1.78 -10.30 -0.05
N ARG A 80 -0.79 -10.98 0.54
CA ARG A 80 -0.67 -12.44 0.52
C ARG A 80 -1.90 -13.12 1.12
N ARG A 81 -2.43 -12.61 2.23
CA ARG A 81 -3.67 -13.12 2.84
C ARG A 81 -4.88 -12.97 1.91
N ILE A 82 -4.98 -11.87 1.19
CA ILE A 82 -6.06 -11.64 0.21
C ILE A 82 -5.94 -12.63 -0.94
N GLU A 83 -4.74 -12.82 -1.50
CA GLU A 83 -4.50 -13.77 -2.59
C GLU A 83 -4.76 -15.22 -2.17
N GLN A 84 -4.32 -15.63 -0.98
CA GLN A 84 -4.64 -16.96 -0.45
C GLN A 84 -6.15 -17.19 -0.33
N ARG A 85 -6.91 -16.19 0.16
CA ARG A 85 -8.38 -16.30 0.21
C ARG A 85 -9.01 -16.40 -1.18
N ARG A 86 -8.46 -15.69 -2.18
CA ARG A 86 -8.94 -15.76 -3.57
C ARG A 86 -8.65 -17.12 -4.18
N LEU A 87 -7.47 -17.67 -3.96
CA LEU A 87 -7.10 -19.01 -4.41
C LEU A 87 -8.00 -20.07 -3.79
N LYS A 88 -8.24 -20.00 -2.47
CA LYS A 88 -9.15 -20.92 -1.77
C LYS A 88 -10.56 -20.89 -2.37
N ARG A 89 -11.13 -19.70 -2.60
CA ARG A 89 -12.45 -19.55 -3.25
C ARG A 89 -12.49 -20.12 -4.67
N ARG A 90 -11.41 -20.02 -5.43
CA ARG A 90 -11.34 -20.62 -6.77
C ARG A 90 -11.33 -22.15 -6.71
N GLN A 91 -10.62 -22.72 -5.74
CA GLN A 91 -10.56 -24.17 -5.52
C GLN A 91 -11.89 -24.73 -5.01
N GLU A 92 -12.63 -24.01 -4.17
CA GLU A 92 -13.95 -24.42 -3.68
C GLU A 92 -15.05 -24.36 -4.76
N ASN A 93 -14.87 -23.53 -5.78
CA ASN A 93 -15.81 -23.35 -6.89
C ASN A 93 -15.42 -24.13 -8.16
N SER A 94 -14.34 -24.93 -8.12
CA SER A 94 -13.91 -25.83 -9.21
C SER A 94 -14.31 -27.26 -8.88
#